data_AF-Q5XL26-F1
#
_entry.id   AF-Q5XL26-F1
#
_cell.length_a   1.000
_cell.length_b   1.000
_cell.length_c   1.000
_cell.angle_alpha   90.00
_cell.angle_beta   90.00
_cell.angle_gamma   90.00
#
_symmetry.space_group_name_H-M   'P 1'
#
loop_
_entity.id
_entity.type
_entity.pdbx_description
1 polymer ?
#
loop_
_entity_poly.entity_id
_entity_poly.type
_entity_poly.pdbx_seq_one_letter_code
_entity_poly.pdbx_strand_id
1 'polypeptide(L)'
;WNSQLVRYAGYRQQDGSVRGDPANVEITELCIQHGWTPGNGRFDVLPLLLQAPDEPPELFALPPELVLEVPLEHPTLEWFAA
;
A
#
# COMPACT_ATOMS: atom_id res chain seq x y z
N TRP A 1 9.87 9.71 2.37
CA TRP A 1 9.80 8.24 2.35
C TRP A 1 8.77 7.76 1.34
N ASN A 2 7.47 7.93 1.60
CA ASN A 2 6.44 7.67 0.59
C ASN A 2 6.59 8.64 -0.59
N SER A 3 6.33 8.16 -1.81
CA SER A 3 6.32 9.01 -3.01
C SER A 3 4.99 9.75 -3.22
N GLN A 4 3.90 9.21 -2.67
CA GLN A 4 2.56 9.83 -2.61
C GLN A 4 1.92 9.49 -1.26
N LEU A 5 0.95 10.30 -0.81
CA LEU A 5 0.28 10.10 0.48
C LEU A 5 -0.53 8.79 0.53
N VAL A 6 -1.18 8.43 -0.56
CA VAL A 6 -1.97 7.20 -0.68
C VAL A 6 -1.40 6.37 -1.83
N ARG A 7 -0.89 5.18 -1.52
CA ARG A 7 -0.54 4.13 -2.49
C ARG A 7 -0.79 2.75 -1.89
N TYR A 8 -0.95 1.76 -2.75
CA TYR A 8 -1.05 0.37 -2.33
C TYR A 8 0.32 -0.30 -2.17
N ALA A 9 0.42 -1.23 -1.23
CA ALA A 9 1.61 -2.03 -0.99
C ALA A 9 1.92 -3.01 -2.13
N GLY A 10 3.17 -3.49 -2.17
CA GLY A 10 3.64 -4.50 -3.10
C GLY A 10 4.42 -5.60 -2.37
N TYR A 11 4.02 -6.87 -2.55
CA TYR A 11 4.57 -8.02 -1.83
C TYR A 11 5.21 -9.01 -2.79
N ARG A 12 6.54 -9.20 -2.72
CA ARG A 12 7.22 -10.29 -3.45
C ARG A 12 6.72 -11.65 -2.95
N GLN A 13 6.35 -12.52 -3.88
CA GLN A 13 5.90 -13.88 -3.61
C GLN A 13 7.07 -14.87 -3.77
N GLN A 14 6.90 -16.09 -3.25
CA GLN A 14 7.93 -17.14 -3.35
C GLN A 14 8.21 -17.59 -4.79
N ASP A 15 7.22 -17.46 -5.68
CA ASP A 15 7.34 -17.79 -7.11
C ASP A 15 7.96 -16.65 -7.95
N GLY A 16 8.37 -15.55 -7.32
CA GLY A 16 8.95 -14.38 -7.98
C GLY A 16 7.92 -13.37 -8.52
N SER A 17 6.62 -13.68 -8.44
CA SER A 17 5.57 -12.71 -8.74
C SER A 17 5.46 -11.64 -7.65
N VAL A 18 4.71 -10.58 -7.94
CA VAL A 18 4.38 -9.53 -6.96
C VAL A 18 2.88 -9.40 -6.82
N ARG A 19 2.39 -9.46 -5.58
CA ARG A 19 1.00 -9.13 -5.24
C ARG A 19 0.90 -7.65 -4.89
N GLY A 20 -0.14 -6.98 -5.37
CA GLY A 20 -0.33 -5.54 -5.15
C GLY A 20 0.38 -4.71 -6.21
N ASP A 21 1.03 -3.62 -5.81
CA ASP A 21 1.71 -2.68 -6.70
C ASP A 21 3.23 -2.96 -6.76
N PRO A 22 3.77 -3.48 -7.88
CA PRO A 22 5.20 -3.75 -8.02
C PRO A 22 6.11 -2.55 -7.82
N ALA A 23 5.61 -1.33 -8.06
CA ALA A 23 6.40 -0.11 -7.89
C ALA A 23 6.64 0.24 -6.40
N ASN A 24 5.94 -0.41 -5.47
CA ASN A 24 6.03 -0.10 -4.04
C ASN A 24 6.67 -1.21 -3.21
N VAL A 25 7.27 -2.23 -3.82
CA VAL A 25 7.87 -3.36 -3.10
C VAL A 25 8.90 -2.92 -2.06
N GLU A 26 9.84 -2.05 -2.43
CA GLU A 26 10.91 -1.62 -1.53
C GLU A 26 10.39 -0.83 -0.32
N ILE A 27 9.46 0.11 -0.54
CA ILE A 27 8.86 0.87 0.56
C ILE A 27 7.96 -0.02 1.44
N THR A 28 7.31 -1.03 0.86
CA THR A 28 6.50 -2.01 1.58
C THR A 28 7.38 -2.83 2.52
N GLU A 29 8.51 -3.35 2.03
CA GLU A 29 9.48 -4.08 2.84
C GLU A 29 10.04 -3.22 3.97
N LEU A 30 10.33 -1.94 3.70
CA LEU A 30 10.76 -0.99 4.73
C LEU A 30 9.69 -0.77 5.80
N CYS A 31 8.42 -0.59 5.42
CA CYS A 31 7.33 -0.45 6.40
C CYS A 31 7.22 -1.69 7.29
N ILE A 32 7.34 -2.90 6.72
CA ILE A 32 7.32 -4.15 7.49
C ILE A 32 8.49 -4.21 8.48
N GLN A 33 9.71 -3.82 8.05
CA GLN A 33 10.89 -3.76 8.91
C GLN A 33 10.72 -2.76 10.07
N HIS A 34 9.96 -1.68 9.85
CA HIS A 34 9.62 -0.69 10.87
C HIS A 34 8.42 -1.10 11.75
N GLY A 35 7.88 -2.31 11.59
CA GLY A 35 6.84 -2.89 12.46
C GLY A 35 5.42 -2.83 11.90
N TRP A 36 5.23 -2.42 10.65
CA TRP A 36 3.93 -2.52 10.01
C TRP A 36 3.53 -3.99 9.78
N THR A 37 2.30 -4.33 10.14
CA THR A 37 1.72 -5.67 9.88
C THR A 37 0.77 -5.58 8.70
N PRO A 38 1.15 -6.10 7.52
CA PRO A 38 0.33 -6.01 6.31
C PRO A 38 -0.88 -6.95 6.34
N GLY A 39 -1.95 -6.57 5.63
CA GLY A 39 -3.09 -7.46 5.34
C GLY A 39 -2.77 -8.53 4.30
N ASN A 40 -1.73 -8.31 3.48
CA ASN A 40 -1.29 -9.13 2.35
C ASN A 40 -2.32 -9.23 1.20
N GLY A 41 -3.15 -8.19 1.06
CA GLY A 41 -4.12 -8.01 -0.01
C GLY A 41 -3.51 -7.37 -1.28
N ARG A 42 -4.33 -7.23 -2.32
CA ARG A 42 -3.91 -6.59 -3.59
C ARG A 42 -3.98 -5.06 -3.53
N PHE A 43 -4.75 -4.51 -2.60
CA PHE A 43 -5.01 -3.08 -2.47
C PHE A 43 -4.83 -2.62 -1.01
N ASP A 44 -3.79 -3.14 -0.34
CA ASP A 44 -3.49 -2.69 1.02
C ASP A 44 -2.89 -1.28 0.98
N VAL A 45 -3.57 -0.30 1.57
CA VAL A 45 -3.05 1.06 1.68
C VAL A 45 -1.80 1.08 2.57
N LEU A 46 -0.71 1.64 2.07
CA LEU A 46 0.52 1.82 2.83
C LEU A 46 0.32 2.80 4.00
N PRO A 47 0.97 2.57 5.15
CA PRO A 47 1.11 3.61 6.16
C PRO A 47 1.99 4.75 5.64
N LEU A 48 1.88 5.91 6.27
CA LEU A 48 2.85 6.98 6.12
C LEU A 48 4.11 6.64 6.93
N LEU A 49 5.27 6.74 6.28
CA LEU A 49 6.56 6.73 6.94
C LEU A 49 7.06 8.17 7.00
N LEU A 50 6.98 8.79 8.19
CA LEU A 50 7.26 10.20 8.39
C LEU A 50 8.53 10.37 9.20
N GLN A 51 9.32 11.39 8.88
CA GLN A 51 10.55 11.70 9.58
C GLN A 51 10.63 13.20 9.84
N ALA A 52 10.76 13.57 11.10
CA ALA A 52 11.13 14.91 11.51
C ALA A 52 12.66 15.10 11.42
N PRO A 53 13.17 16.34 11.36
CA PRO A 53 14.60 16.61 11.39
C PRO A 53 15.25 15.92 12.60
N ASP A 54 16.38 15.24 12.36
CA ASP A 54 17.19 14.56 13.37
C ASP A 54 16.52 13.41 14.15
N GLU A 55 15.33 12.97 13.73
CA GLU A 55 14.60 11.84 14.33
C GLU A 55 14.59 10.61 13.39
N PRO A 56 14.47 9.38 13.92
CA PRO A 56 14.21 8.20 13.09
C PRO A 56 12.82 8.27 12.46
N PRO A 57 12.58 7.59 11.32
CA PRO A 57 11.26 7.55 10.72
C PRO A 57 10.28 6.71 11.53
N GLU A 58 9.04 7.17 11.61
CA GLU A 58 7.94 6.53 12.32
C GLU A 58 6.77 6.22 11.38
N LEU A 59 6.03 5.15 11.70
CA LEU A 59 4.89 4.68 10.92
C LEU A 59 3.57 5.21 11.47
N PHE A 60 2.73 5.71 10.57
CA PHE A 60 1.39 6.18 10.87
C PHE A 60 0.40 5.55 9.90
N ALA A 61 -0.49 4.70 10.41
CA ALA A 61 -1.59 4.18 9.60
C ALA A 61 -2.57 5.31 9.26
N LEU A 62 -2.98 5.38 8.00
CA LEU A 62 -4.05 6.29 7.60
C LEU A 62 -5.39 5.74 8.11
N PRO A 63 -6.22 6.56 8.78
CA PRO A 63 -7.59 6.19 9.05
C PRO A 63 -8.32 5.86 7.74
N PRO A 64 -8.92 4.66 7.59
CA PRO A 64 -9.51 4.22 6.32
C PRO A 64 -10.57 5.17 5.78
N GLU A 65 -11.32 5.83 6.66
CA GLU A 65 -12.36 6.81 6.32
C GLU A 65 -11.83 8.08 5.64
N LEU A 66 -10.52 8.34 5.71
CA LEU A 66 -9.86 9.44 5.02
C LEU A 66 -9.33 9.05 3.64
N VAL A 67 -9.37 7.75 3.30
CA VAL A 67 -8.91 7.22 2.02
C VAL A 67 -10.12 6.86 1.17
N LEU A 68 -10.46 7.73 0.21
CA LEU A 68 -11.54 7.45 -0.73
C LEU A 68 -11.04 6.48 -1.82
N GLU A 69 -11.62 5.29 -1.85
CA GLU A 69 -11.43 4.30 -2.92
C GLU A 69 -12.68 4.22 -3.80
N VAL A 70 -12.48 3.95 -5.09
CA VAL A 70 -13.57 3.80 -6.07
C VAL A 70 -13.46 2.40 -6.68
N PRO A 71 -14.42 1.50 -6.43
CA PRO A 71 -14.52 0.24 -7.16
C PRO A 71 -14.62 0.52 -8.66
N LEU A 72 -13.83 -0.17 -9.46
CA LEU A 72 -13.83 0.05 -10.90
C LEU A 72 -14.93 -0.79 -11.55
N GLU A 73 -15.77 -0.14 -12.34
CA GLU A 73 -16.88 -0.76 -13.07
C GLU A 73 -16.84 -0.33 -14.54
N HIS A 74 -17.41 -1.14 -15.42
CA HIS A 74 -17.57 -0.79 -16.83
C HIS A 74 -19.05 -0.54 -17.15
N PRO A 75 -19.41 0.54 -17.87
CA PRO A 75 -20.81 0.95 -18.07
C PRO A 75 -21.68 -0.08 -18.79
N THR A 76 -21.08 -1.01 -19.53
CA THR A 76 -21.79 -2.03 -20.31
C THR A 76 -21.27 -3.46 -20.13
N LEU A 77 -20.18 -3.67 -19.38
CA LEU A 77 -19.56 -4.99 -19.24
C LEU A 77 -19.67 -5.42 -17.78
N GLU A 78 -20.73 -6.16 -17.46
CA GLU A 78 -21.05 -6.60 -16.09
C GLU A 78 -19.92 -7.40 -15.44
N TRP A 79 -19.14 -8.14 -16.22
CA TRP A 79 -18.02 -8.95 -15.70
C TRP A 79 -16.85 -8.12 -15.18
N PHE A 80 -16.77 -6.81 -15.48
CA PHE A 80 -15.61 -6.00 -15.11
C PHE A 80 -15.51 -5.74 -13.60
N ALA A 81 -16.65 -5.73 -12.90
CA ALA A 81 -16.73 -5.51 -11.46
C ALA A 81 -16.63 -6.81 -10.63
N ALA A 82 -16.54 -7.97 -11.30
CA ALA A 82 -16.63 -9.30 -10.69
C ALA A 82 -15.32 -9.79 -10.06
#